data_AF-A0A382ZWW6-F1
#
_entry.id   AF-A0A382ZWW6-F1
#
_cell.length_a   1.000
_cell.length_b   1.000
_cell.length_c   1.000
_cell.angle_alpha   90.00
_cell.angle_beta   90.00
_cell.angle_gamma   90.00
#
_symmetry.space_group_name_H-M   'P 1'
#
loop_
_entity.id
_entity.type
_entity.pdbx_description
1 polymer ?
#
loop_
_entity_poly.entity_id
_entity_poly.type
_entity_poly.pdbx_seq_one_letter_code
_entity_poly.pdbx_strand_id
1 'polypeptide(L)'
;MSKKAFRIDNLQYCNWSKEIFQINREAKLDAIHVTIAYHEDFDEVKKNVEAWNKYFQEYKDLIFHGKTFQDIEKAHKEKKTAIFFGFQNCSPIEDDIGLVEEIHKMGIRFMQLTYNNQSLLATGCYEENDS
;
A
#
# COMPACT_ATOMS: atom_id res chain seq x y z
N MET A 1 -7.75 31.35 8.43
CA MET A 1 -8.10 30.14 7.65
C MET A 1 -7.52 28.95 8.37
N SER A 2 -8.29 27.89 8.66
CA SER A 2 -7.68 26.70 9.27
C SER A 2 -6.74 26.03 8.26
N LYS A 3 -5.60 25.55 8.74
CA LYS A 3 -4.61 24.86 7.90
C LYS A 3 -5.25 23.56 7.40
N LYS A 4 -5.27 23.34 6.08
CA LYS A 4 -5.75 22.10 5.47
C LYS A 4 -4.90 20.96 6.03
N ALA A 5 -5.52 20.06 6.80
CA ALA A 5 -4.84 18.94 7.44
C ALA A 5 -5.34 17.64 6.81
N PHE A 6 -4.46 16.96 6.09
CA PHE A 6 -4.75 15.65 5.53
C PHE A 6 -4.58 14.57 6.61
N ARG A 7 -5.45 13.56 6.58
CA ARG A 7 -5.35 12.40 7.48
C ARG A 7 -4.88 11.18 6.69
N ILE A 8 -3.75 10.62 7.12
CA ILE A 8 -3.10 9.51 6.45
C ILE A 8 -2.84 8.41 7.47
N ASP A 9 -3.26 7.19 7.15
CA ASP A 9 -2.81 5.99 7.85
C ASP A 9 -1.68 5.34 7.04
N ASN A 10 -0.52 5.16 7.67
CA ASN A 10 0.69 4.73 6.98
C ASN A 10 0.89 3.22 6.99
N LEU A 11 0.00 2.41 7.57
CA LEU A 11 0.08 0.95 7.45
C LEU A 11 -1.24 0.27 7.84
N GLN A 12 -1.95 -0.28 6.86
CA GLN A 12 -3.13 -1.13 7.10
C GLN A 12 -2.98 -2.50 6.42
N TYR A 13 -3.34 -3.54 7.17
CA TYR A 13 -3.46 -4.90 6.68
C TYR A 13 -4.66 -5.58 7.36
N CYS A 14 -5.69 -5.86 6.57
CA CYS A 14 -6.94 -6.44 7.05
C CYS A 14 -7.66 -7.15 5.91
N ASN A 15 -8.71 -7.91 6.24
CA ASN A 15 -9.61 -8.49 5.24
C ASN A 15 -10.44 -7.37 4.60
N TRP A 16 -10.01 -6.89 3.43
CA TRP A 16 -10.62 -5.76 2.75
C TRP A 16 -12.07 -6.03 2.35
N SER A 17 -12.94 -5.09 2.69
CA SER A 17 -14.37 -5.14 2.38
C SER A 17 -14.93 -3.72 2.25
N LYS A 18 -16.16 -3.62 1.73
CA LYS A 18 -16.87 -2.34 1.63
C LYS A 18 -17.00 -1.66 3.00
N GLU A 19 -17.28 -2.43 4.04
CA GLU A 19 -17.44 -1.94 5.41
C GLU A 19 -16.15 -1.27 5.91
N ILE A 20 -14.98 -1.86 5.65
CA ILE A 20 -13.69 -1.26 5.99
C ILE A 20 -13.48 0.07 5.24
N PHE A 21 -13.83 0.12 3.95
CA PHE A 21 -13.72 1.36 3.17
C PHE A 21 -14.66 2.45 3.71
N GLN A 22 -15.86 2.08 4.19
CA GLN A 22 -16.78 3.00 4.84
C GLN A 22 -16.24 3.51 6.19
N ILE A 23 -15.68 2.63 7.03
CA ILE A 23 -15.03 3.02 8.29
C ILE A 23 -13.90 4.03 8.03
N ASN A 24 -13.05 3.76 7.04
CA ASN A 24 -11.97 4.68 6.66
C ASN A 24 -12.51 6.05 6.20
N ARG A 25 -13.65 6.06 5.50
CA ARG A 25 -14.31 7.31 5.10
C ARG A 25 -14.94 8.05 6.28
N GLU A 26 -15.57 7.35 7.21
CA GLU A 26 -16.15 7.91 8.44
C GLU A 26 -15.08 8.55 9.33
N ALA A 27 -13.91 7.90 9.44
CA ALA A 27 -12.72 8.42 10.11
C ALA A 27 -12.09 9.64 9.39
N LYS A 28 -12.56 9.93 8.18
CA LYS A 28 -12.09 11.00 7.29
C LYS A 28 -10.65 10.82 6.84
N LEU A 29 -10.21 9.58 6.61
CA LEU A 29 -8.90 9.33 6.02
C LEU A 29 -8.90 9.82 4.57
N ASP A 30 -7.89 10.61 4.22
CA ASP A 30 -7.65 11.08 2.85
C ASP A 30 -6.76 10.09 2.09
N ALA A 31 -5.89 9.37 2.80
CA ALA A 31 -5.10 8.28 2.23
C ALA A 31 -4.82 7.17 3.24
N ILE A 32 -4.63 5.96 2.72
CA ILE A 32 -4.12 4.82 3.48
C ILE A 32 -3.05 4.09 2.67
N HIS A 33 -1.99 3.63 3.35
CA HIS A 33 -1.03 2.68 2.80
C HIS A 33 -1.48 1.26 3.14
N VAL A 34 -1.79 0.47 2.11
CA VAL A 34 -2.24 -0.92 2.24
C VAL A 34 -1.10 -1.87 1.94
N THR A 35 -0.91 -2.85 2.82
CA THR A 35 0.04 -3.93 2.58
C THR A 35 -0.56 -4.91 1.58
N ILE A 36 0.13 -5.12 0.46
CA ILE A 36 -0.26 -6.10 -0.56
C ILE A 36 0.81 -7.20 -0.78
N ALA A 37 1.86 -7.19 0.04
CA ALA A 37 2.84 -8.26 0.11
C ALA A 37 3.49 -8.32 1.50
N TYR A 38 3.69 -9.55 1.97
CA TYR A 38 4.35 -9.93 3.20
C TYR A 38 5.21 -11.19 2.99
N HIS A 39 4.66 -12.19 2.29
CA HIS A 39 5.36 -13.40 1.86
C HIS A 39 5.31 -13.61 0.35
N GLU A 40 4.47 -12.84 -0.33
CA GLU A 40 4.18 -12.97 -1.74
C GLU A 40 5.41 -12.74 -2.61
N ASP A 41 5.51 -13.52 -3.68
CA ASP A 41 6.44 -13.30 -4.78
C ASP A 41 5.88 -12.29 -5.81
N PHE A 42 6.63 -12.05 -6.89
CA PHE A 42 6.24 -11.08 -7.91
C PHE A 42 4.91 -11.43 -8.60
N ASP A 43 4.67 -12.70 -8.89
CA ASP A 43 3.46 -13.16 -9.59
C ASP A 43 2.23 -13.17 -8.67
N GLU A 44 2.41 -13.46 -7.40
CA GLU A 44 1.37 -13.32 -6.38
C GLU A 44 0.98 -11.86 -6.15
N VAL A 45 1.95 -10.94 -6.15
CA VAL A 45 1.67 -9.49 -6.10
C VAL A 45 0.82 -9.04 -7.28
N LYS A 46 1.06 -9.54 -8.49
CA LYS A 46 0.21 -9.21 -9.64
C LYS A 46 -1.25 -9.60 -9.40
N LYS A 47 -1.50 -10.78 -8.80
CA LYS A 47 -2.86 -11.23 -8.44
C LYS A 47 -3.48 -10.31 -7.38
N ASN A 48 -2.70 -9.86 -6.40
CA ASN A 48 -3.16 -8.89 -5.40
C ASN A 48 -3.52 -7.54 -6.05
N VAL A 49 -2.72 -7.05 -7.00
CA VAL A 49 -3.03 -5.84 -7.78
C VAL A 49 -4.31 -6.02 -8.59
N GLU A 50 -4.54 -7.17 -9.21
CA GLU A 50 -5.79 -7.47 -9.92
C GLU A 50 -7.01 -7.47 -8.99
N ALA A 51 -6.88 -8.04 -7.78
CA ALA A 51 -7.93 -8.00 -6.77
C ALA A 51 -8.27 -6.56 -6.37
N TRP A 52 -7.25 -5.73 -6.13
CA TRP A 52 -7.45 -4.31 -5.84
C TRP A 52 -8.06 -3.52 -7.00
N ASN A 53 -7.70 -3.84 -8.24
CA ASN A 53 -8.32 -3.22 -9.41
C ASN A 53 -9.84 -3.48 -9.43
N LYS A 54 -10.29 -4.67 -9.01
CA LYS A 54 -11.73 -4.95 -8.85
C LYS A 54 -12.35 -4.08 -7.76
N TYR A 55 -11.71 -3.92 -6.60
CA TYR A 55 -12.20 -3.03 -5.55
C TYR A 55 -12.30 -1.57 -6.01
N PHE A 56 -11.35 -1.07 -6.81
CA PHE A 56 -11.44 0.28 -7.35
C PHE A 56 -12.61 0.47 -8.31
N GLN A 57 -12.98 -0.58 -9.07
CA GLN A 57 -14.15 -0.51 -9.96
C GLN A 57 -15.45 -0.59 -9.15
N GLU A 58 -15.54 -1.52 -8.21
CA GLU A 58 -16.76 -1.79 -7.43
C GLU A 58 -17.06 -0.66 -6.43
N TYR A 59 -16.02 -0.10 -5.81
CA TYR A 59 -16.14 0.91 -4.76
C TYR A 59 -15.56 2.27 -5.18
N LYS A 60 -15.66 2.61 -6.47
CA LYS A 60 -15.16 3.87 -7.07
C LYS A 60 -15.65 5.15 -6.39
N ASP A 61 -16.76 5.09 -5.65
CA ASP A 61 -17.33 6.21 -4.90
C ASP A 61 -16.68 6.39 -3.53
N LEU A 62 -15.95 5.38 -3.02
CA LEU A 62 -15.26 5.39 -1.73
C LEU A 62 -13.74 5.52 -1.89
N ILE A 63 -13.16 4.81 -2.85
CA ILE A 63 -11.71 4.62 -2.97
C ILE A 63 -11.21 4.76 -4.40
N PHE A 64 -9.91 5.03 -4.55
CA PHE A 64 -9.19 4.94 -5.81
C PHE A 64 -7.69 4.73 -5.58
N HIS A 65 -6.97 4.29 -6.60
CA HIS A 65 -5.53 4.06 -6.53
C HIS A 65 -4.76 5.40 -6.48
N GLY A 66 -4.10 5.67 -5.37
CA GLY A 66 -3.20 6.81 -5.18
C GLY A 66 -1.75 6.46 -5.51
N LYS A 67 -1.05 7.39 -6.16
CA LYS A 67 0.36 7.22 -6.58
C LYS A 67 1.23 8.43 -6.24
N THR A 68 0.60 9.57 -5.93
CA THR A 68 1.26 10.86 -5.75
C THR A 68 0.57 11.69 -4.66
N PHE A 69 1.22 12.74 -4.17
CA PHE A 69 0.61 13.66 -3.21
C PHE A 69 -0.68 14.31 -3.75
N GLN A 70 -0.75 14.58 -5.05
CA GLN A 70 -1.93 15.16 -5.70
C GLN A 70 -3.17 14.25 -5.55
N ASP A 71 -2.98 12.94 -5.43
CA ASP A 71 -4.06 12.00 -5.16
C ASP A 71 -4.63 12.19 -3.75
N ILE A 72 -3.81 12.56 -2.77
CA ILE A 72 -4.28 12.89 -1.41
C ILE A 72 -5.13 14.16 -1.45
N GLU A 73 -4.70 15.17 -2.21
CA GLU A 73 -5.48 16.39 -2.39
C GLU A 73 -6.82 16.14 -3.07
N LYS A 74 -6.81 15.27 -4.09
CA LYS A 74 -8.00 14.82 -4.80
C LYS A 74 -8.94 14.06 -3.88
N ALA A 75 -8.44 13.11 -3.11
CA ALA A 75 -9.21 12.31 -2.16
C ALA A 75 -9.93 13.19 -1.14
N HIS A 76 -9.22 14.18 -0.60
CA HIS A 76 -9.80 15.17 0.30
C HIS A 76 -10.94 15.98 -0.35
N LYS A 77 -10.73 16.46 -1.58
CA LYS A 77 -11.72 17.24 -2.34
C LYS A 77 -12.96 16.40 -2.70
N GLU A 78 -12.73 15.17 -3.13
CA GLU A 78 -13.78 14.25 -3.59
C GLU A 78 -14.46 13.48 -2.43
N LYS A 79 -13.97 13.66 -1.19
CA LYS A 79 -14.42 12.90 -0.01
C LYS A 79 -14.29 11.39 -0.23
N LYS A 80 -13.13 10.98 -0.77
CA LYS A 80 -12.72 9.59 -0.99
C LYS A 80 -11.44 9.30 -0.22
N THR A 81 -11.03 8.04 -0.20
CA THR A 81 -9.74 7.62 0.38
C THR A 81 -8.82 7.14 -0.74
N ALA A 82 -7.65 7.77 -0.89
CA ALA A 82 -6.62 7.30 -1.81
C ALA A 82 -5.91 6.07 -1.22
N ILE A 83 -5.84 4.99 -1.99
CA ILE A 83 -5.18 3.74 -1.60
C ILE A 83 -3.79 3.71 -2.20
N PHE A 84 -2.76 3.70 -1.37
CA PHE A 84 -1.37 3.54 -1.78
C PHE A 84 -0.92 2.10 -1.50
N PHE A 85 -0.35 1.44 -2.50
CA PHE A 85 0.20 0.11 -2.32
C PHE A 85 1.60 0.16 -1.71
N GLY A 86 1.84 -0.78 -0.80
CA GLY A 86 3.20 -1.11 -0.40
C GLY A 86 3.34 -2.52 0.15
N PHE A 87 4.60 -2.85 0.42
CA PHE A 87 5.01 -4.16 0.91
C PHE A 87 5.63 -4.02 2.29
N GLN A 88 5.40 -5.02 3.14
CA GLN A 88 6.10 -5.17 4.41
C GLN A 88 7.34 -6.06 4.29
N ASN A 89 7.68 -6.51 3.09
CA ASN A 89 8.86 -7.32 2.79
C ASN A 89 9.37 -7.02 1.36
N CYS A 90 10.63 -7.36 1.07
CA CYS A 90 11.23 -7.19 -0.25
C CYS A 90 11.11 -8.44 -1.14
N SER A 91 10.43 -9.50 -0.69
CA SER A 91 10.24 -10.73 -1.46
C SER A 91 9.73 -10.52 -2.89
N PRO A 92 8.87 -9.53 -3.22
CA PRO A 92 8.37 -9.38 -4.59
C PRO A 92 9.41 -8.92 -5.63
N ILE A 93 10.60 -8.50 -5.22
CA ILE A 93 11.70 -8.20 -6.16
C ILE A 93 12.69 -9.36 -6.30
N GLU A 94 12.52 -10.42 -5.51
CA GLU A 94 13.35 -11.63 -5.54
C GLU A 94 14.85 -11.27 -5.53
N ASP A 95 15.64 -11.82 -6.45
CA ASP A 95 17.05 -11.47 -6.67
C ASP A 95 17.28 -10.55 -7.88
N ASP A 96 16.22 -9.98 -8.47
CA ASP A 96 16.27 -9.11 -9.65
C ASP A 96 15.90 -7.66 -9.32
N ILE A 97 16.92 -6.80 -9.26
CA ILE A 97 16.74 -5.35 -9.01
C ILE A 97 15.89 -4.66 -10.10
N GLY A 98 15.82 -5.22 -11.30
CA GLY A 98 14.96 -4.71 -12.39
C GLY A 98 13.48 -4.73 -12.03
N LEU A 99 13.07 -5.65 -11.15
CA LEU A 99 11.68 -5.75 -10.69
C LEU A 99 11.24 -4.55 -9.85
N VAL A 100 12.18 -3.76 -9.28
CA VAL A 100 11.85 -2.49 -8.60
C VAL A 100 11.13 -1.52 -9.55
N GLU A 101 11.57 -1.43 -10.80
CA GLU A 101 10.92 -0.57 -11.79
C GLU A 101 9.53 -1.10 -12.15
N GLU A 102 9.40 -2.42 -12.28
CA GLU A 102 8.14 -3.08 -12.63
C GLU A 102 7.07 -2.92 -11.54
N ILE A 103 7.41 -3.15 -10.26
CA ILE A 103 6.46 -2.90 -9.16
C ILE A 103 6.08 -1.41 -9.06
N HIS A 104 7.02 -0.50 -9.34
CA HIS A 104 6.73 0.93 -9.33
C HIS A 104 5.75 1.32 -10.44
N LYS A 105 5.87 0.74 -11.65
CA LYS A 105 4.91 0.89 -12.76
C LYS A 105 3.52 0.40 -12.38
N MET A 106 3.43 -0.70 -11.63
CA MET A 106 2.16 -1.23 -11.11
C MET A 106 1.50 -0.31 -10.07
N GLY A 107 2.22 0.66 -9.50
CA GLY A 107 1.68 1.66 -8.57
C GLY A 107 2.15 1.49 -7.12
N ILE A 108 3.04 0.53 -6.85
CA ILE A 108 3.64 0.35 -5.53
C ILE A 108 4.56 1.53 -5.22
N ARG A 109 4.47 2.05 -3.99
CA ARG A 109 5.22 3.24 -3.54
C ARG A 109 6.08 3.01 -2.31
N PHE A 110 5.77 1.97 -1.54
CA PHE A 110 6.50 1.63 -0.33
C PHE A 110 6.93 0.17 -0.38
N MET A 111 8.17 -0.10 0.00
CA MET A 111 8.68 -1.45 0.19
C MET A 111 9.55 -1.45 1.42
N GLN A 112 9.11 -2.13 2.46
CA GLN A 112 9.92 -2.41 3.63
C GLN A 112 10.96 -3.48 3.26
N LEU A 113 12.20 -3.31 3.73
CA LEU A 113 13.32 -4.18 3.32
C LEU A 113 13.23 -5.57 3.95
N THR A 114 12.67 -5.70 5.14
CA THR A 114 12.64 -6.94 5.91
C THR A 114 11.30 -7.10 6.60
N TYR A 115 10.88 -8.35 6.83
CA TYR A 115 9.81 -8.64 7.78
C TYR A 115 10.30 -9.54 8.92
N ASN A 116 10.51 -8.95 10.10
CA ASN A 116 11.05 -9.55 11.33
C ASN A 116 12.45 -10.16 11.22
N ASN A 117 12.67 -11.07 10.29
CA ASN A 117 13.91 -11.81 10.08
C ASN A 117 14.68 -11.29 8.85
N GLN A 118 15.83 -11.88 8.60
CA GLN A 118 16.66 -11.57 7.45
C GLN A 118 15.94 -11.79 6.11
N SER A 119 16.20 -10.89 5.18
CA SER A 119 15.77 -10.93 3.78
C SER A 119 17.00 -10.97 2.87
N LEU A 120 16.79 -10.97 1.55
CA LEU A 120 17.88 -10.81 0.58
C LEU A 120 18.57 -9.43 0.65
N LEU A 121 17.89 -8.40 1.16
CA LEU A 121 18.39 -7.02 1.11
C LEU A 121 18.92 -6.48 2.44
N ALA A 122 18.44 -7.01 3.57
CA ALA A 122 18.73 -6.48 4.89
C ALA A 122 18.38 -7.48 5.99
N THR A 123 18.85 -7.17 7.20
CA THR A 123 18.68 -7.96 8.41
C THR A 123 17.52 -7.42 9.24
N GLY A 124 16.61 -8.30 9.65
CA GLY A 124 15.39 -7.93 10.37
C GLY A 124 15.64 -7.70 11.86
N CYS A 125 14.67 -7.06 12.53
CA CYS A 125 14.80 -6.68 13.95
C CYS A 125 14.77 -7.85 14.95
N TYR A 126 14.41 -9.06 14.52
CA TYR A 126 14.38 -10.26 15.35
C TYR A 126 15.64 -11.12 15.18
N GLU A 127 16.56 -10.71 14.31
CA GLU A 127 17.86 -11.37 14.18
C GLU A 127 18.75 -11.02 15.38
N GLU A 128 19.50 -12.01 15.87
CA GLU A 128 20.40 -11.82 17.01
C GLU A 128 21.60 -10.92 16.65
N ASN A 129 21.99 -10.87 15.38
CA ASN A 129 23.09 -10.08 14.86
C ASN A 129 22.66 -9.39 13.57
N ASP A 130 23.10 -8.15 13.35
CA ASP A 130 22.74 -7.28 12.22
C ASP A 130 23.67 -7.43 11.00
N SER A 131 24.27 -8.62 10.83
CA SER A 131 25.42 -8.92 9.95
C SER A 131 25.36 -8.37 8.53
#